data_AF-A0A1X4IWC4-F1
#
_entry.id   AF-A0A1X4IWC4-F1
#
_cell.length_a   1.000
_cell.length_b   1.000
_cell.length_c   1.000
_cell.angle_alpha   90.00
_cell.angle_beta   90.00
_cell.angle_gamma   90.00
#
_symmetry.space_group_name_H-M   'P 1'
#
loop_
_entity.id
_entity.type
_entity.pdbx_description
1 polymer ?
#
loop_
_entity_poly.entity_id
_entity_poly.type
_entity_poly.pdbx_seq_one_letter_code
_entity_poly.pdbx_strand_id
1 'polypeptide(L)'
;MLSPNFGDLAAGLPLKRQTTVLKADITALSQELTTGRVADLQSHLRGDYSILSGLERSLSMQTVFQSVNSEAAGFADAQQLALDAIQTSIQASGPEFLMIATSGETTQFRTLFASAGNQLETTISRLNTRWADRSIFSGTATQGPAIANAQTLLTDLGAAVAGQTTAAGIMAAVDNWFDTPGGGFETTGYLGASTALSPMTVGEDVTARFGTTAADQTLRDSLKAYAVAALVDNGVVAPSLQEQQWLLQDLGNRLLQTNDQLTGMRAGLGATQERIDAAAVQSESEVVALQLARNSLIGVDPYDTAVRLKEVQTQLETVFAVTARASQLSLVAYL
;
A
#
# COMPACT_ATOMS: atom_id res chain seq x y z
N MET A 1 8.61 -87.33 -16.53
CA MET A 1 8.80 -86.21 -17.47
C MET A 1 7.52 -85.42 -17.52
N LEU A 2 7.54 -84.17 -17.04
CA LEU A 2 6.76 -83.01 -17.49
C LEU A 2 7.10 -81.89 -16.51
N SER A 3 8.10 -81.11 -16.89
CA SER A 3 8.60 -79.93 -16.18
C SER A 3 7.45 -78.95 -15.95
N PRO A 4 7.26 -78.40 -14.73
CA PRO A 4 6.32 -77.30 -14.53
C PRO A 4 6.76 -76.14 -15.42
N ASN A 5 5.81 -75.63 -16.19
CA ASN A 5 6.03 -74.71 -17.28
C ASN A 5 6.53 -73.34 -16.76
N PHE A 6 7.85 -73.18 -16.64
CA PHE A 6 8.51 -71.90 -16.37
C PHE A 6 8.14 -70.81 -17.41
N GLY A 7 7.60 -71.19 -18.57
CA GLY A 7 7.16 -70.27 -19.62
C GLY A 7 5.88 -69.49 -19.31
N ASP A 8 4.96 -70.02 -18.50
CA ASP A 8 3.64 -69.40 -18.25
C ASP A 8 3.70 -68.30 -17.18
N LEU A 9 4.47 -68.54 -16.10
CA LEU A 9 4.82 -67.52 -15.11
C LEU A 9 5.74 -66.43 -15.70
N ALA A 10 6.63 -66.79 -16.63
CA ALA A 10 7.49 -65.84 -17.33
C ALA A 10 6.72 -64.97 -18.34
N ALA A 11 5.60 -65.45 -18.90
CA ALA A 11 4.75 -64.69 -19.82
C ALA A 11 3.83 -63.66 -19.12
N GLY A 12 3.37 -63.95 -17.90
CA GLY A 12 2.48 -63.06 -17.14
C GLY A 12 3.16 -61.86 -16.46
N LEU A 13 4.44 -62.00 -16.07
CA LEU A 13 5.21 -60.93 -15.41
C LEU A 13 5.41 -59.67 -16.28
N PRO A 14 5.77 -59.79 -17.57
CA PRO A 14 5.85 -58.66 -18.50
C PRO A 14 4.52 -57.91 -18.64
N LEU A 15 3.41 -58.62 -18.80
CA LEU A 15 2.07 -58.03 -18.95
C LEU A 15 1.63 -57.27 -17.69
N LYS A 16 1.90 -57.83 -16.50
CA LYS A 16 1.65 -57.16 -15.22
C LYS A 16 2.47 -55.88 -15.09
N ARG A 17 3.77 -55.94 -15.42
CA ARG A 17 4.65 -54.77 -15.40
C ARG A 17 4.17 -53.69 -16.37
N GLN A 18 3.82 -54.07 -17.59
CA GLN A 18 3.31 -53.15 -18.61
C GLN A 18 1.98 -52.51 -18.17
N THR A 19 1.08 -53.29 -17.56
CA THR A 19 -0.16 -52.77 -16.97
C THR A 19 0.11 -51.73 -15.89
N THR A 20 1.09 -51.96 -15.02
CA THR A 20 1.47 -51.00 -13.97
C THR A 20 2.04 -49.71 -14.56
N VAL A 21 2.88 -49.80 -15.59
CA VAL A 21 3.45 -48.63 -16.30
C VAL A 21 2.34 -47.82 -16.97
N LEU A 22 1.47 -48.44 -17.77
CA LEU A 22 0.37 -47.75 -18.45
C LEU A 22 -0.59 -47.06 -17.48
N LYS A 23 -0.86 -47.67 -16.31
CA LYS A 23 -1.66 -47.05 -15.26
C LYS A 23 -0.98 -45.84 -14.62
N ALA A 24 0.35 -45.91 -14.42
CA ALA A 24 1.12 -44.77 -13.94
C ALA A 24 1.12 -43.63 -14.96
N ASP A 25 1.31 -43.94 -16.24
CA ASP A 25 1.29 -42.97 -17.34
C ASP A 25 -0.09 -42.29 -17.49
N ILE A 26 -1.20 -43.04 -17.37
CA ILE A 26 -2.55 -42.47 -17.34
C ILE A 26 -2.71 -41.50 -16.17
N THR A 27 -2.19 -41.85 -15.00
CA THR A 27 -2.28 -40.99 -13.80
C THR A 27 -1.49 -39.70 -14.01
N ALA A 28 -0.26 -39.81 -14.51
CA ALA A 28 0.60 -38.68 -14.83
C ALA A 28 -0.04 -37.78 -15.89
N LEU A 29 -0.42 -38.31 -17.05
CA LEU A 29 -1.04 -37.54 -18.14
C LEU A 29 -2.38 -36.91 -17.72
N SER A 30 -3.15 -37.55 -16.84
CA SER A 30 -4.36 -36.94 -16.27
C SER A 30 -4.05 -35.76 -15.36
N GLN A 31 -2.98 -35.87 -14.56
CA GLN A 31 -2.47 -34.75 -13.74
C GLN A 31 -1.92 -33.63 -14.63
N GLU A 32 -1.19 -33.95 -15.69
CA GLU A 32 -0.66 -32.97 -16.65
C GLU A 32 -1.78 -32.21 -17.37
N LEU A 33 -2.82 -32.94 -17.82
CA LEU A 33 -3.97 -32.36 -18.48
C LEU A 33 -4.77 -31.42 -17.56
N THR A 34 -4.86 -31.74 -16.27
CA THR A 34 -5.61 -30.92 -15.29
C THR A 34 -4.81 -29.74 -14.77
N THR A 35 -3.49 -29.89 -14.60
CA THR A 35 -2.62 -28.84 -14.05
C THR A 35 -1.95 -27.96 -15.11
N GLY A 36 -1.93 -28.42 -16.36
CA GLY A 36 -1.20 -27.78 -17.47
C GLY A 36 0.32 -27.83 -17.31
N ARG A 37 0.84 -28.67 -16.41
CA ARG A 37 2.27 -28.78 -16.09
C ARG A 37 2.71 -30.24 -16.07
N VAL A 38 3.98 -30.47 -16.40
CA VAL A 38 4.58 -31.81 -16.39
C VAL A 38 4.51 -32.42 -14.99
N ALA A 39 4.05 -33.68 -14.89
CA ALA A 39 3.85 -34.36 -13.62
C ALA A 39 5.18 -34.86 -13.02
N ASP A 40 6.10 -35.32 -13.87
CA ASP A 40 7.46 -35.74 -13.49
C ASP A 40 8.49 -34.65 -13.82
N LEU A 41 8.57 -33.65 -12.94
CA LEU A 41 9.57 -32.58 -13.02
C LEU A 41 11.01 -33.11 -12.98
N GLN A 42 11.27 -34.23 -12.29
CA GLN A 42 12.62 -34.78 -12.13
C GLN A 42 13.16 -35.34 -13.45
N SER A 43 12.35 -36.14 -14.14
CA SER A 43 12.67 -36.68 -15.45
C SER A 43 12.74 -35.57 -16.50
N HIS A 44 11.78 -34.64 -16.48
CA HIS A 44 11.69 -33.54 -17.43
C HIS A 44 12.88 -32.57 -17.37
N LEU A 45 13.30 -32.22 -16.15
CA LEU A 45 14.43 -31.31 -15.93
C LEU A 45 15.78 -32.02 -15.79
N ARG A 46 15.80 -33.35 -15.94
CA ARG A 46 17.02 -34.18 -15.76
C ARG A 46 17.74 -33.94 -14.43
N GLY A 47 16.99 -33.58 -13.39
CA GLY A 47 17.50 -33.27 -12.05
C GLY A 47 18.10 -31.87 -11.86
N ASP A 48 18.09 -30.98 -12.87
CA ASP A 48 18.53 -29.58 -12.71
C ASP A 48 17.33 -28.65 -12.40
N TYR A 49 17.15 -28.36 -11.12
CA TYR A 49 16.09 -27.46 -10.62
C TYR A 49 16.55 -26.03 -10.43
N SER A 50 17.80 -25.70 -10.76
CA SER A 50 18.41 -24.40 -10.43
C SER A 50 17.62 -23.25 -11.09
N ILE A 51 17.28 -23.40 -12.38
CA ILE A 51 16.50 -22.42 -13.15
C ILE A 51 15.08 -22.29 -12.59
N LEU A 52 14.39 -23.41 -12.36
CA LEU A 52 13.01 -23.39 -11.83
C LEU A 52 12.97 -22.72 -10.44
N SER A 53 13.91 -23.06 -9.55
CA SER A 53 14.00 -22.48 -8.22
C SER A 53 14.32 -20.97 -8.26
N GLY A 54 15.12 -20.54 -9.24
CA GLY A 54 15.39 -19.12 -9.51
C GLY A 54 14.12 -18.38 -9.91
N LEU A 55 13.38 -18.92 -10.89
CA LEU A 55 12.11 -18.34 -11.36
C LEU A 55 11.07 -18.26 -10.24
N GLU A 56 10.92 -19.32 -9.43
CA GLU A 56 9.96 -19.33 -8.32
C GLU A 56 10.34 -18.33 -7.22
N ARG A 57 11.63 -18.17 -6.93
CA ARG A 57 12.11 -17.13 -6.01
C ARG A 57 11.79 -15.73 -6.54
N SER A 58 12.07 -15.46 -7.82
CA SER A 58 11.77 -14.17 -8.45
C SER A 58 10.27 -13.87 -8.47
N LEU A 59 9.44 -14.87 -8.77
CA LEU A 59 7.97 -14.73 -8.70
C LEU A 59 7.51 -14.41 -7.28
N SER A 60 8.02 -15.11 -6.27
CA SER A 60 7.71 -14.84 -4.87
C SER A 60 8.12 -13.43 -4.45
N MET A 61 9.28 -12.96 -4.91
CA MET A 61 9.74 -11.60 -4.64
C MET A 61 8.80 -10.56 -5.29
N GLN A 62 8.38 -10.80 -6.54
CA GLN A 62 7.46 -9.89 -7.21
C GLN A 62 6.09 -9.83 -6.53
N THR A 63 5.57 -10.94 -6.00
CA THR A 63 4.34 -10.92 -5.19
C THR A 63 4.50 -10.05 -3.93
N VAL A 64 5.68 -10.07 -3.29
CA VAL A 64 5.98 -9.18 -2.16
C VAL A 64 5.97 -7.72 -2.62
N PHE A 65 6.62 -7.38 -3.74
CA PHE A 65 6.60 -6.02 -4.27
C PHE A 65 5.19 -5.56 -4.62
N GLN A 66 4.34 -6.38 -5.23
CA GLN A 66 2.93 -6.05 -5.48
C GLN A 66 2.18 -5.69 -4.19
N SER A 67 2.40 -6.44 -3.11
CA SER A 67 1.79 -6.13 -1.81
C SER A 67 2.30 -4.81 -1.24
N VAL A 68 3.61 -4.56 -1.30
CA VAL A 68 4.21 -3.32 -0.80
C VAL A 68 3.78 -2.12 -1.65
N ASN A 69 3.65 -2.27 -2.97
CA ASN A 69 3.15 -1.25 -3.88
C ASN A 69 1.71 -0.85 -3.53
N SER A 70 0.85 -1.84 -3.26
CA SER A 70 -0.52 -1.56 -2.82
C SER A 70 -0.57 -0.83 -1.47
N GLU A 71 0.26 -1.21 -0.50
CA GLU A 71 0.35 -0.50 0.79
C GLU A 71 0.86 0.93 0.62
N ALA A 72 1.95 1.11 -0.14
CA ALA A 72 2.58 2.38 -0.40
C ALA A 72 1.65 3.34 -1.16
N ALA A 73 0.93 2.83 -2.18
CA ALA A 73 -0.05 3.60 -2.92
C ALA A 73 -1.19 4.07 -2.01
N GLY A 74 -1.79 3.17 -1.23
CA GLY A 74 -2.86 3.55 -0.29
C GLY A 74 -2.41 4.54 0.78
N PHE A 75 -1.16 4.41 1.25
CA PHE A 75 -0.58 5.37 2.19
C PHE A 75 -0.37 6.75 1.54
N ALA A 76 0.16 6.79 0.31
CA ALA A 76 0.36 8.01 -0.46
C ALA A 76 -0.98 8.72 -0.77
N ASP A 77 -2.00 7.97 -1.18
CA ASP A 77 -3.33 8.47 -1.47
C ASP A 77 -3.99 9.07 -0.22
N ALA A 78 -3.88 8.39 0.92
CA ALA A 78 -4.38 8.90 2.18
C ALA A 78 -3.72 10.24 2.58
N GLN A 79 -2.40 10.35 2.39
CA GLN A 79 -1.68 11.61 2.62
C GLN A 79 -2.15 12.69 1.64
N GLN A 80 -2.26 12.37 0.35
CA GLN A 80 -2.65 13.31 -0.69
C GLN A 80 -4.06 13.85 -0.47
N LEU A 81 -5.01 12.99 -0.07
CA LEU A 81 -6.38 13.37 0.27
C LEU A 81 -6.45 14.26 1.52
N ALA A 82 -5.66 13.96 2.54
CA ALA A 82 -5.59 14.79 3.73
C ALA A 82 -5.01 16.18 3.44
N LEU A 83 -3.93 16.25 2.65
CA LEU A 83 -3.33 17.51 2.22
C LEU A 83 -4.26 18.31 1.30
N ASP A 84 -4.99 17.65 0.40
CA ASP A 84 -6.00 18.28 -0.46
C ASP A 84 -7.12 18.92 0.35
N ALA A 85 -7.63 18.21 1.37
CA ALA A 85 -8.67 18.75 2.25
C ALA A 85 -8.18 19.97 3.05
N ILE A 86 -6.94 19.95 3.55
CA ILE A 86 -6.33 21.08 4.24
C ILE A 86 -6.17 22.26 3.27
N GLN A 87 -5.63 22.00 2.07
CA GLN A 87 -5.42 23.04 1.06
C GLN A 87 -6.74 23.68 0.62
N THR A 88 -7.80 22.88 0.41
CA THR A 88 -9.13 23.38 0.05
C THR A 88 -9.68 24.33 1.12
N SER A 89 -9.46 24.01 2.40
CA SER A 89 -9.86 24.90 3.50
C SER A 89 -9.08 26.23 3.46
N ILE A 90 -7.77 26.16 3.24
CA ILE A 90 -6.91 27.35 3.15
C ILE A 90 -7.28 28.22 1.94
N GLN A 91 -7.59 27.62 0.80
CA GLN A 91 -8.03 28.34 -0.41
C GLN A 91 -9.34 29.10 -0.20
N ALA A 92 -10.23 28.60 0.65
CA ALA A 92 -11.44 29.30 1.05
C ALA A 92 -11.14 30.39 2.10
N SER A 93 -10.39 30.05 3.16
CA SER A 93 -10.15 30.94 4.30
C SER A 93 -9.25 32.14 3.98
N GLY A 94 -8.19 31.97 3.18
CA GLY A 94 -7.22 33.04 2.91
C GLY A 94 -7.86 34.29 2.31
N PRO A 95 -8.57 34.18 1.16
CA PRO A 95 -9.31 35.30 0.57
C PRO A 95 -10.42 35.84 1.46
N GLU A 96 -11.14 34.98 2.19
CA GLU A 96 -12.19 35.39 3.13
C GLU A 96 -11.62 36.28 4.25
N PHE A 97 -10.48 35.91 4.81
CA PHE A 97 -9.81 36.68 5.86
C PHE A 97 -9.41 38.07 5.36
N LEU A 98 -8.83 38.16 4.15
CA LEU A 98 -8.47 39.44 3.53
C LEU A 98 -9.69 40.31 3.22
N MET A 99 -10.77 39.70 2.73
CA MET A 99 -12.03 40.41 2.46
C MET A 99 -12.62 41.01 3.74
N ILE A 100 -12.73 40.22 4.81
CA ILE A 100 -13.26 40.68 6.10
C ILE A 100 -12.35 41.73 6.75
N ALA A 101 -11.02 41.58 6.63
CA ALA A 101 -10.07 42.58 7.09
C ALA A 101 -10.34 43.96 6.46
N THR A 102 -10.74 44.00 5.19
CA THR A 102 -11.05 45.24 4.46
C THR A 102 -12.45 45.80 4.70
N SER A 103 -13.43 44.95 5.09
CA SER A 103 -14.82 45.40 5.29
C SER A 103 -15.00 46.20 6.59
N GLY A 104 -14.25 45.85 7.64
CA GLY A 104 -14.37 46.49 8.95
C GLY A 104 -15.69 46.20 9.69
N GLU A 105 -16.50 45.26 9.20
CA GLU A 105 -17.80 44.95 9.79
C GLU A 105 -17.69 43.99 10.99
N THR A 106 -17.91 44.51 12.20
CA THR A 106 -17.77 43.75 13.47
C THR A 106 -18.55 42.44 13.56
N THR A 107 -19.67 42.31 12.84
CA THR A 107 -20.45 41.06 12.78
C THR A 107 -19.72 39.99 11.96
N GLN A 108 -19.06 40.36 10.87
CA GLN A 108 -18.28 39.45 10.04
C GLN A 108 -17.05 38.93 10.81
N PHE A 109 -16.35 39.80 11.55
CA PHE A 109 -15.26 39.40 12.44
C PHE A 109 -15.68 38.33 13.44
N ARG A 110 -16.80 38.56 14.15
CA ARG A 110 -17.31 37.60 15.15
C ARG A 110 -17.65 36.25 14.53
N THR A 111 -18.32 36.24 13.38
CA THR A 111 -18.67 34.98 12.69
C THR A 111 -17.42 34.22 12.23
N LEU A 112 -16.41 34.92 11.72
CA LEU A 112 -15.15 34.33 11.28
C LEU A 112 -14.36 33.71 12.43
N PHE A 113 -14.18 34.46 13.53
CA PHE A 113 -13.45 33.97 14.69
C PHE A 113 -14.16 32.76 15.32
N ALA A 114 -15.50 32.80 15.41
CA ALA A 114 -16.30 31.67 15.89
C ALA A 114 -16.18 30.41 15.02
N SER A 115 -15.92 30.55 13.71
CA SER A 115 -15.73 29.41 12.82
C SER A 115 -14.30 28.86 12.83
N ALA A 116 -13.30 29.67 13.23
CA ALA A 116 -11.89 29.31 13.21
C ALA A 116 -11.56 28.10 14.11
N GLY A 117 -12.22 27.97 15.26
CA GLY A 117 -12.07 26.79 16.13
C GLY A 117 -12.44 25.49 15.42
N ASN A 118 -13.55 25.49 14.66
CA ASN A 118 -13.98 24.33 13.87
C ASN A 118 -12.99 24.01 12.73
N GLN A 119 -12.40 25.04 12.11
CA GLN A 119 -11.38 24.85 11.07
C GLN A 119 -10.08 24.28 11.62
N LEU A 120 -9.67 24.73 12.81
CA LEU A 120 -8.54 24.15 13.52
C LEU A 120 -8.78 22.67 13.83
N GLU A 121 -9.94 22.34 14.41
CA GLU A 121 -10.30 20.95 14.73
C GLU A 121 -10.35 20.07 13.48
N THR A 122 -10.93 20.58 12.38
CA THR A 122 -10.97 19.88 11.10
C THR A 122 -9.56 19.63 10.56
N THR A 123 -8.68 20.63 10.61
CA THR A 123 -7.28 20.50 10.17
C THR A 123 -6.53 19.46 11.01
N ILE A 124 -6.66 19.50 12.34
CA ILE A 124 -6.09 18.50 13.25
C ILE A 124 -6.62 17.11 12.95
N SER A 125 -7.92 16.97 12.68
CA SER A 125 -8.53 15.69 12.29
C SER A 125 -7.93 15.13 11.00
N ARG A 126 -7.68 15.98 9.98
CA ARG A 126 -6.98 15.57 8.74
C ARG A 126 -5.54 15.13 9.01
N LEU A 127 -4.82 15.83 9.89
CA LEU A 127 -3.45 15.48 10.28
C LEU A 127 -3.38 14.22 11.16
N ASN A 128 -4.50 13.86 11.81
CA ASN A 128 -4.65 12.64 12.60
C ASN A 128 -5.25 11.47 11.80
N THR A 129 -5.36 11.60 10.47
CA THR A 129 -5.79 10.50 9.58
C THR A 129 -4.88 9.28 9.72
N ARG A 130 -5.48 8.10 9.63
CA ARG A 130 -4.79 6.81 9.70
C ARG A 130 -5.05 5.98 8.45
N TRP A 131 -4.05 5.19 8.07
CA TRP A 131 -4.12 4.19 7.01
C TRP A 131 -3.57 2.87 7.55
N ALA A 132 -4.29 1.76 7.35
CA ALA A 132 -3.91 0.44 7.88
C ALA A 132 -3.50 0.48 9.37
N ASP A 133 -4.32 1.13 10.21
CA ASP A 133 -4.08 1.37 11.64
C ASP A 133 -2.80 2.14 12.00
N ARG A 134 -2.20 2.86 11.04
CA ARG A 134 -1.01 3.68 11.23
C ARG A 134 -1.31 5.13 10.90
N SER A 135 -0.95 6.04 11.80
CA SER A 135 -1.05 7.48 11.53
C SER A 135 -0.08 7.89 10.43
N ILE A 136 -0.60 8.65 9.46
CA ILE A 136 0.15 8.93 8.22
C ILE A 136 1.09 10.15 8.34
N PHE A 137 0.94 10.96 9.39
CA PHE A 137 1.75 12.16 9.63
C PHE A 137 2.55 12.14 10.95
N SER A 138 2.58 11.01 11.66
CA SER A 138 3.21 10.87 12.99
C SER A 138 4.67 10.41 12.97
N GLY A 139 5.31 10.35 11.80
CA GLY A 139 6.65 9.75 11.67
C GLY A 139 6.65 8.28 12.09
N THR A 140 7.67 7.84 12.83
CA THR A 140 7.76 6.46 13.34
C THR A 140 6.78 6.14 14.49
N ALA A 141 6.15 7.14 15.12
CA ALA A 141 5.18 6.94 16.20
C ALA A 141 3.76 6.64 15.66
N THR A 142 3.60 5.58 14.87
CA THR A 142 2.38 5.31 14.09
C THR A 142 1.15 4.92 14.90
N GLN A 143 1.31 4.56 16.18
CA GLN A 143 0.25 3.96 16.99
C GLN A 143 -0.77 4.98 17.54
N GLY A 144 -0.40 6.26 17.67
CA GLY A 144 -1.26 7.31 18.23
C GLY A 144 -1.58 8.42 17.22
N PRO A 145 -2.36 9.44 17.60
CA PRO A 145 -2.53 10.65 16.78
C PRO A 145 -1.19 11.35 16.54
N ALA A 146 -1.07 12.10 15.44
CA ALA A 146 0.11 12.90 15.14
C ALA A 146 0.12 14.23 15.89
N ILE A 147 -1.05 14.81 16.12
CA ILE A 147 -1.25 16.13 16.75
C ILE A 147 -2.24 15.98 17.91
N ALA A 148 -1.97 16.66 19.02
CA ALA A 148 -2.89 16.74 20.15
C ALA A 148 -4.22 17.41 19.74
N ASN A 149 -5.28 17.21 20.53
CA ASN A 149 -6.58 17.78 20.19
C ASN A 149 -6.58 19.33 20.26
N ALA A 150 -7.54 19.96 19.57
CA ALA A 150 -7.64 21.42 19.48
C ALA A 150 -7.69 22.10 20.85
N GLN A 151 -8.44 21.53 21.80
CA GLN A 151 -8.56 22.08 23.15
C GLN A 151 -7.22 22.13 23.88
N THR A 152 -6.39 21.10 23.76
CA THR A 152 -5.06 21.04 24.37
C THR A 152 -4.17 22.12 23.78
N LEU A 153 -4.14 22.25 22.44
CA LEU A 153 -3.38 23.29 21.75
C LEU A 153 -3.82 24.69 22.16
N LEU A 154 -5.13 24.98 22.13
CA LEU A 154 -5.66 26.30 22.46
C LEU A 154 -5.45 26.67 23.93
N THR A 155 -5.47 25.69 24.84
CA THR A 155 -5.19 25.93 26.26
C THR A 155 -3.72 26.34 26.47
N ASP A 156 -2.78 25.62 25.86
CA ASP A 156 -1.35 25.89 26.01
C ASP A 156 -0.95 27.19 25.29
N LEU A 157 -1.45 27.40 24.07
CA LEU A 157 -1.29 28.66 23.34
C LEU A 157 -1.90 29.84 24.09
N GLY A 158 -3.04 29.62 24.75
CA GLY A 158 -3.69 30.66 25.54
C GLY A 158 -2.82 31.16 26.70
N ALA A 159 -2.04 30.27 27.32
CA ALA A 159 -1.04 30.63 28.30
C ALA A 159 0.15 31.38 27.66
N ALA A 160 0.58 30.98 26.45
CA ALA A 160 1.69 31.60 25.75
C ALA A 160 1.39 33.04 25.28
N VAL A 161 0.14 33.33 24.88
CA VAL A 161 -0.28 34.67 24.44
C VAL A 161 -0.80 35.54 25.59
N ALA A 162 -0.80 35.04 26.82
CA ALA A 162 -1.34 35.77 27.97
C ALA A 162 -0.65 37.13 28.16
N GLY A 163 -1.45 38.19 28.27
CA GLY A 163 -0.97 39.57 28.41
C GLY A 163 -0.59 40.26 27.10
N GLN A 164 -0.66 39.59 25.96
CA GLN A 164 -0.51 40.24 24.65
C GLN A 164 -1.77 41.03 24.30
N THR A 165 -1.59 42.26 23.82
CA THR A 165 -2.70 43.17 23.45
C THR A 165 -2.60 43.69 22.02
N THR A 166 -1.47 43.46 21.36
CA THR A 166 -1.21 43.85 19.97
C THR A 166 -1.19 42.61 19.09
N ALA A 167 -1.65 42.74 17.86
CA ALA A 167 -1.65 41.64 16.89
C ALA A 167 -0.23 41.15 16.61
N ALA A 168 0.74 42.07 16.51
CA ALA A 168 2.16 41.72 16.39
C ALA A 168 2.67 40.88 17.57
N GLY A 169 2.30 41.25 18.81
CA GLY A 169 2.67 40.50 20.01
C GLY A 169 2.02 39.11 20.08
N ILE A 170 0.75 39.01 19.67
CA ILE A 170 0.02 37.73 19.59
C ILE A 170 0.69 36.82 18.56
N MET A 171 0.93 37.30 17.34
CA MET A 171 1.58 36.54 16.28
C MET A 171 2.97 36.06 16.71
N ALA A 172 3.78 36.95 17.29
CA ALA A 172 5.12 36.58 17.76
C ALA A 172 5.09 35.51 18.87
N ALA A 173 4.13 35.58 19.80
CA ALA A 173 3.99 34.57 20.85
C ALA A 173 3.56 33.21 20.28
N VAL A 174 2.64 33.19 19.32
CA VAL A 174 2.22 31.95 18.63
C VAL A 174 3.34 31.38 17.77
N ASP A 175 4.03 32.21 16.97
CA ASP A 175 5.19 31.80 16.18
C ASP A 175 6.27 31.20 17.09
N ASN A 176 6.58 31.84 18.22
CA ASN A 176 7.53 31.30 19.20
C ASN A 176 7.09 29.94 19.76
N TRP A 177 5.79 29.74 20.06
CA TRP A 177 5.31 28.47 20.58
C TRP A 177 5.41 27.33 19.55
N PHE A 178 5.17 27.63 18.27
CA PHE A 178 5.20 26.65 17.18
C PHE A 178 6.61 26.37 16.63
N ASP A 179 7.47 27.38 16.54
CA ASP A 179 8.72 27.30 15.77
C ASP A 179 9.98 27.19 16.63
N THR A 180 9.88 27.46 17.94
CA THR A 180 11.03 27.30 18.83
C THR A 180 11.39 25.81 18.95
N PRO A 181 12.64 25.41 18.66
CA PRO A 181 13.08 24.03 18.88
C PRO A 181 12.93 23.63 20.35
N GLY A 182 12.28 22.50 20.62
CA GLY A 182 11.90 22.09 21.97
C GLY A 182 10.83 22.99 22.63
N GLY A 183 10.16 23.83 21.85
CA GLY A 183 9.05 24.68 22.28
C GLY A 183 7.73 23.91 22.40
N GLY A 184 6.65 24.65 22.67
CA GLY A 184 5.36 24.08 23.02
C GLY A 184 4.74 23.16 21.97
N PHE A 185 4.93 23.45 20.68
CA PHE A 185 4.47 22.51 19.65
C PHE A 185 5.21 21.17 19.72
N GLU A 186 6.53 21.15 19.93
CA GLU A 186 7.29 19.89 19.97
C GLU A 186 7.11 19.12 21.28
N THR A 187 6.74 19.80 22.37
CA THR A 187 6.53 19.17 23.68
C THR A 187 5.08 18.76 23.96
N THR A 188 4.12 19.54 23.45
CA THR A 188 2.69 19.42 23.78
C THR A 188 1.83 19.19 22.54
N GLY A 189 2.13 19.87 21.44
CA GLY A 189 1.31 19.86 20.22
C GLY A 189 1.50 18.62 19.35
N TYR A 190 2.74 18.24 19.08
CA TYR A 190 3.13 17.11 18.24
C TYR A 190 3.34 15.87 19.09
N LEU A 191 2.54 14.85 18.80
CA LEU A 191 2.57 13.55 19.47
C LEU A 191 3.30 12.49 18.64
N GLY A 192 3.72 12.86 17.43
CA GLY A 192 4.51 12.00 16.55
C GLY A 192 5.99 11.95 16.93
N ALA A 193 6.75 11.16 16.19
CA ALA A 193 8.21 11.10 16.33
C ALA A 193 8.89 12.06 15.33
N SER A 194 9.95 12.73 15.78
CA SER A 194 10.80 13.57 14.91
C SER A 194 11.54 12.76 13.83
N THR A 195 11.58 11.43 13.98
CA THR A 195 12.15 10.53 12.98
C THR A 195 11.09 10.21 11.92
N ALA A 196 11.42 10.53 10.66
CA ALA A 196 10.58 10.21 9.52
C ALA A 196 10.42 8.69 9.33
N LEU A 197 9.35 8.30 8.63
CA LEU A 197 9.11 6.89 8.32
C LEU A 197 10.24 6.34 7.43
N SER A 198 10.61 5.08 7.66
CA SER A 198 11.57 4.42 6.77
C SER A 198 10.99 4.32 5.36
N PRO A 199 11.81 4.50 4.30
CA PRO A 199 11.36 4.32 2.93
C PRO A 199 10.78 2.92 2.71
N MET A 200 9.72 2.82 1.92
CA MET A 200 9.15 1.54 1.50
C MET A 200 9.83 1.08 0.22
N THR A 201 10.33 -0.16 0.18
CA THR A 201 10.96 -0.74 -1.02
C THR A 201 9.89 -1.30 -1.95
N VAL A 202 9.63 -0.60 -3.05
CA VAL A 202 8.51 -0.81 -3.98
C VAL A 202 8.91 -1.62 -5.22
N GLY A 203 10.21 -1.85 -5.40
CA GLY A 203 10.75 -2.68 -6.46
C GLY A 203 12.22 -2.99 -6.21
N GLU A 204 12.87 -3.63 -7.18
CA GLU A 204 14.32 -3.81 -7.16
C GLU A 204 14.99 -2.43 -7.28
N ASP A 205 15.70 -2.02 -6.22
CA ASP A 205 16.35 -0.71 -6.08
C ASP A 205 15.43 0.53 -6.13
N VAL A 206 14.10 0.35 -6.15
CA VAL A 206 13.13 1.45 -6.11
C VAL A 206 12.57 1.61 -4.69
N THR A 207 12.65 2.84 -4.15
CA THR A 207 12.10 3.16 -2.83
C THR A 207 11.16 4.37 -2.87
N ALA A 208 10.03 4.25 -2.19
CA ALA A 208 9.09 5.33 -1.94
C ALA A 208 9.38 5.97 -0.57
N ARG A 209 9.60 7.28 -0.54
CA ARG A 209 9.92 8.02 0.68
C ARG A 209 8.74 8.86 1.13
N PHE A 210 8.34 8.68 2.39
CA PHE A 210 7.26 9.43 3.02
C PHE A 210 7.84 10.31 4.13
N GLY A 211 8.46 11.42 3.72
CA GLY A 211 9.15 12.34 4.63
C GLY A 211 8.23 13.32 5.35
N THR A 212 7.03 13.56 4.83
CA THR A 212 6.09 14.55 5.37
C THR A 212 5.51 14.07 6.70
N THR A 213 5.67 14.90 7.72
CA THR A 213 5.06 14.71 9.04
C THR A 213 4.24 15.94 9.40
N ALA A 214 3.36 15.84 10.40
CA ALA A 214 2.60 16.99 10.87
C ALA A 214 3.49 18.07 11.53
N ALA A 215 4.78 17.75 11.75
CA ALA A 215 5.80 18.67 12.19
C ALA A 215 6.43 19.49 11.05
N ASP A 216 6.05 19.28 9.79
CA ASP A 216 6.49 20.11 8.66
C ASP A 216 6.03 21.57 8.83
N GLN A 217 6.89 22.52 8.51
CA GLN A 217 6.62 23.95 8.69
C GLN A 217 5.34 24.40 7.99
N THR A 218 5.08 23.88 6.78
CA THR A 218 3.89 24.23 5.99
C THR A 218 2.61 23.85 6.73
N LEU A 219 2.60 22.69 7.40
CA LEU A 219 1.46 22.20 8.17
C LEU A 219 1.36 22.89 9.53
N ARG A 220 2.48 23.30 10.13
CA ARG A 220 2.46 24.17 11.31
C ARG A 220 1.85 25.53 10.99
N ASP A 221 2.21 26.13 9.85
CA ASP A 221 1.74 27.45 9.46
C ASP A 221 0.22 27.49 9.20
N SER A 222 -0.35 26.41 8.66
CA SER A 222 -1.81 26.30 8.54
C SER A 222 -2.50 26.18 9.90
N LEU A 223 -1.95 25.40 10.83
CA LEU A 223 -2.46 25.29 12.21
C LEU A 223 -2.37 26.62 12.95
N LYS A 224 -1.25 27.36 12.82
CA LYS A 224 -1.06 28.69 13.43
C LYS A 224 -2.19 29.63 13.05
N ALA A 225 -2.52 29.72 11.77
CA ALA A 225 -3.50 30.68 11.29
C ALA A 225 -4.89 30.46 11.90
N TYR A 226 -5.34 29.20 11.94
CA TYR A 226 -6.62 28.87 12.58
C TYR A 226 -6.55 28.98 14.11
N ALA A 227 -5.42 28.64 14.73
CA ALA A 227 -5.24 28.75 16.18
C ALA A 227 -5.29 30.21 16.66
N VAL A 228 -4.61 31.13 15.96
CA VAL A 228 -4.65 32.56 16.28
C VAL A 228 -6.08 33.09 16.20
N ALA A 229 -6.81 32.77 15.14
CA ALA A 229 -8.19 33.21 14.98
C ALA A 229 -9.11 32.62 16.07
N ALA A 230 -8.91 31.37 16.46
CA ALA A 230 -9.67 30.73 17.55
C ALA A 230 -9.35 31.32 18.95
N LEU A 231 -8.11 31.78 19.19
CA LEU A 231 -7.75 32.43 20.46
C LEU A 231 -8.46 33.77 20.66
N VAL A 232 -8.72 34.50 19.57
CA VAL A 232 -9.49 35.74 19.59
C VAL A 232 -10.96 35.46 19.92
N ASP A 233 -11.54 34.41 19.36
CA ASP A 233 -12.93 34.01 19.65
C ASP A 233 -13.14 33.63 21.12
N ASN A 234 -12.22 32.84 21.67
CA ASN A 234 -12.26 32.40 23.07
C ASN A 234 -12.05 33.54 24.08
N GLY A 235 -11.83 34.78 23.61
CA GLY A 235 -11.63 35.96 24.46
C GLY A 235 -10.34 35.91 25.27
N VAL A 236 -9.42 34.99 24.94
CA VAL A 236 -8.09 34.90 25.58
C VAL A 236 -7.28 36.16 25.30
N VAL A 237 -7.47 36.71 24.10
CA VAL A 237 -6.94 37.99 23.66
C VAL A 237 -8.10 38.83 23.11
N ALA A 238 -8.18 40.08 23.56
CA ALA A 238 -9.22 41.03 23.14
C ALA A 238 -8.58 42.24 22.41
N PRO A 239 -7.98 42.04 21.23
CA PRO A 239 -7.40 43.12 20.45
C PRO A 239 -8.46 44.14 20.00
N SER A 240 -8.05 45.38 19.81
CA SER A 240 -8.92 46.41 19.22
C SER A 240 -9.38 46.02 17.82
N LEU A 241 -10.45 46.64 17.29
CA LEU A 241 -10.92 46.35 15.92
C LEU A 241 -9.82 46.55 14.87
N GLN A 242 -8.96 47.57 15.04
CA GLN A 242 -7.83 47.84 14.16
C GLN A 242 -6.79 46.72 14.21
N GLU A 243 -6.51 46.20 15.40
CA GLU A 243 -5.60 45.06 15.60
C GLU A 243 -6.20 43.77 15.04
N GLN A 244 -7.52 43.55 15.15
CA GLN A 244 -8.20 42.42 14.51
C GLN A 244 -8.12 42.49 12.98
N GLN A 245 -8.28 43.67 12.39
CA GLN A 245 -8.09 43.89 10.94
C GLN A 245 -6.68 43.52 10.51
N TRP A 246 -5.66 44.02 11.23
CA TRP A 246 -4.26 43.72 10.94
C TRP A 246 -3.97 42.22 11.08
N LEU A 247 -4.51 41.58 12.11
CA LEU A 247 -4.38 40.14 12.34
C LEU A 247 -4.97 39.34 11.17
N LEU A 248 -6.21 39.62 10.75
CA LEU A 248 -6.82 38.93 9.62
C LEU A 248 -6.08 39.19 8.30
N GLN A 249 -5.54 40.40 8.12
CA GLN A 249 -4.74 40.70 6.94
C GLN A 249 -3.45 39.87 6.91
N ASP A 250 -2.73 39.78 8.03
CA ASP A 250 -1.52 38.96 8.13
C ASP A 250 -1.84 37.47 7.97
N LEU A 251 -2.86 36.96 8.67
CA LEU A 251 -3.30 35.57 8.57
C LEU A 251 -3.75 35.20 7.15
N GLY A 252 -4.50 36.07 6.48
CA GLY A 252 -4.93 35.86 5.10
C GLY A 252 -3.75 35.77 4.14
N ASN A 253 -2.74 36.64 4.27
CA ASN A 253 -1.51 36.57 3.47
C ASN A 253 -0.70 35.30 3.76
N ARG A 254 -0.55 34.91 5.03
CA ARG A 254 0.13 33.68 5.42
C ARG A 254 -0.58 32.45 4.85
N LEU A 255 -1.90 32.38 4.93
CA LEU A 255 -2.69 31.29 4.34
C LEU A 255 -2.49 31.18 2.82
N LEU A 256 -2.44 32.31 2.10
CA LEU A 256 -2.13 32.29 0.66
C LEU A 256 -0.72 31.75 0.39
N GLN A 257 0.27 32.13 1.19
CA GLN A 257 1.63 31.60 1.08
C GLN A 257 1.69 30.09 1.40
N THR A 258 1.01 29.66 2.46
CA THR A 258 0.91 28.24 2.83
C THR A 258 0.22 27.42 1.73
N ASN A 259 -0.77 27.98 1.01
CA ASN A 259 -1.40 27.31 -0.13
C ASN A 259 -0.39 27.00 -1.25
N ASP A 260 0.51 27.93 -1.56
CA ASP A 260 1.53 27.72 -2.59
C ASP A 260 2.54 26.63 -2.14
N GLN A 261 2.94 26.67 -0.86
CA GLN A 261 3.82 25.65 -0.28
C GLN A 261 3.16 24.26 -0.25
N LEU A 262 1.87 24.17 0.10
CA LEU A 262 1.11 22.92 0.05
C LEU A 262 1.00 22.38 -1.37
N THR A 263 0.86 23.24 -2.38
CA THR A 263 0.89 22.83 -3.78
C THR A 263 2.22 22.14 -4.11
N GLY A 264 3.35 22.72 -3.67
CA GLY A 264 4.67 22.11 -3.83
C GLY A 264 4.80 20.76 -3.09
N MET A 265 4.34 20.69 -1.84
CA MET A 265 4.35 19.46 -1.05
C MET A 265 3.53 18.35 -1.70
N ARG A 266 2.31 18.67 -2.16
CA ARG A 266 1.43 17.75 -2.88
C ARG A 266 2.00 17.30 -4.22
N ALA A 267 2.69 18.19 -4.94
CA ALA A 267 3.38 17.82 -6.17
C ALA A 267 4.53 16.83 -5.90
N GLY A 268 5.29 17.04 -4.82
CA GLY A 268 6.33 16.10 -4.38
C GLY A 268 5.79 14.73 -3.99
N LEU A 269 4.63 14.68 -3.33
CA LEU A 269 3.90 13.44 -3.05
C LEU A 269 3.39 12.78 -4.32
N GLY A 270 2.86 13.56 -5.27
CA GLY A 270 2.46 13.10 -6.60
C GLY A 270 3.59 12.43 -7.39
N ALA A 271 4.80 12.99 -7.35
CA ALA A 271 5.98 12.35 -7.93
C ALA A 271 6.36 11.04 -7.23
N THR A 272 5.98 10.86 -5.96
CA THR A 272 6.18 9.60 -5.24
C THR A 272 5.10 8.58 -5.62
N GLN A 273 3.84 9.01 -5.79
CA GLN A 273 2.76 8.17 -6.34
C GLN A 273 3.13 7.65 -7.74
N GLU A 274 3.61 8.53 -8.63
CA GLU A 274 4.05 8.12 -9.98
C GLU A 274 5.17 7.06 -9.94
N ARG A 275 6.12 7.18 -9.02
CA ARG A 275 7.17 6.15 -8.85
C ARG A 275 6.61 4.81 -8.37
N ILE A 276 5.62 4.84 -7.47
CA ILE A 276 4.95 3.63 -6.97
C ILE A 276 4.18 2.95 -8.12
N ASP A 277 3.44 3.73 -8.91
CA ASP A 277 2.67 3.23 -10.04
C ASP A 277 3.58 2.62 -11.12
N ALA A 278 4.70 3.29 -11.44
CA ALA A 278 5.70 2.76 -12.36
C ALA A 278 6.29 1.43 -11.86
N ALA A 279 6.63 1.35 -10.56
CA ALA A 279 7.13 0.12 -9.95
C ALA A 279 6.07 -1.01 -9.96
N ALA A 280 4.79 -0.67 -9.77
CA ALA A 280 3.70 -1.64 -9.83
C ALA A 280 3.53 -2.22 -11.24
N VAL A 281 3.53 -1.38 -12.28
CA VAL A 281 3.45 -1.80 -13.68
C VAL A 281 4.65 -2.66 -14.08
N GLN A 282 5.85 -2.28 -13.62
CA GLN A 282 7.05 -3.08 -13.86
C GLN A 282 6.94 -4.46 -13.19
N SER A 283 6.55 -4.50 -11.92
CA SER A 283 6.37 -5.76 -11.17
C SER A 283 5.35 -6.69 -11.85
N GLU A 284 4.22 -6.15 -12.31
CA GLU A 284 3.21 -6.92 -13.05
C GLU A 284 3.77 -7.48 -14.37
N SER A 285 4.50 -6.67 -15.12
CA SER A 285 5.14 -7.09 -16.38
C SER A 285 6.17 -8.20 -16.15
N GLU A 286 6.96 -8.09 -15.09
CA GLU A 286 7.94 -9.10 -14.70
C GLU A 286 7.28 -10.40 -14.25
N VAL A 287 6.17 -10.34 -13.49
CA VAL A 287 5.39 -11.53 -13.13
C VAL A 287 4.94 -12.27 -14.40
N VAL A 288 4.40 -11.57 -15.40
CA VAL A 288 3.97 -12.19 -16.65
C VAL A 288 5.13 -12.85 -17.38
N ALA A 289 6.28 -12.16 -17.49
CA ALA A 289 7.46 -12.71 -18.15
C ALA A 289 8.02 -13.95 -17.42
N LEU A 290 8.09 -13.90 -16.09
CA LEU A 290 8.54 -15.01 -15.25
C LEU A 290 7.56 -16.20 -15.31
N GLN A 291 6.26 -15.94 -15.35
CA GLN A 291 5.24 -17.00 -15.55
C GLN A 291 5.37 -17.64 -16.92
N LEU A 292 5.62 -16.86 -17.98
CA LEU A 292 5.85 -17.39 -19.32
C LEU A 292 7.12 -18.26 -19.38
N ALA A 293 8.22 -17.79 -18.79
CA ALA A 293 9.47 -18.55 -18.70
C ALA A 293 9.30 -19.83 -17.86
N ARG A 294 8.51 -19.78 -16.79
CA ARG A 294 8.16 -20.96 -16.00
C ARG A 294 7.32 -21.93 -16.82
N ASN A 295 6.31 -21.46 -17.55
CA ASN A 295 5.47 -22.30 -18.39
C ASN A 295 6.23 -22.87 -19.59
N SER A 296 7.24 -22.20 -20.15
CA SER A 296 8.09 -22.80 -21.18
C SER A 296 8.99 -23.91 -20.62
N LEU A 297 9.33 -23.83 -19.34
CA LEU A 297 10.17 -24.83 -18.67
C LEU A 297 9.37 -26.07 -18.24
N ILE A 298 8.16 -25.90 -17.71
CA ILE A 298 7.39 -26.99 -17.08
C ILE A 298 5.96 -27.16 -17.59
N GLY A 299 5.52 -26.35 -18.56
CA GLY A 299 4.19 -26.42 -19.13
C GLY A 299 4.05 -27.58 -20.12
N VAL A 300 2.83 -28.10 -20.25
CA VAL A 300 2.46 -29.08 -21.27
C VAL A 300 1.42 -28.50 -22.21
N ASP A 301 1.42 -28.96 -23.47
CA ASP A 301 0.34 -28.68 -24.40
C ASP A 301 -0.87 -29.59 -24.05
N PRO A 302 -2.05 -29.04 -23.69
CA PRO A 302 -3.21 -29.83 -23.34
C PRO A 302 -3.72 -30.73 -24.48
N TYR A 303 -3.57 -30.31 -25.73
CA TYR A 303 -3.99 -31.08 -26.89
C TYR A 303 -3.10 -32.32 -27.05
N ASP A 304 -1.78 -32.13 -27.07
CA ASP A 304 -0.84 -33.25 -27.18
C ASP A 304 -0.97 -34.20 -25.98
N THR A 305 -1.18 -33.66 -24.79
CA THR A 305 -1.39 -34.44 -23.56
C THR A 305 -2.68 -35.27 -23.65
N ALA A 306 -3.77 -34.71 -24.17
CA ALA A 306 -5.03 -35.43 -24.36
C ALA A 306 -4.90 -36.55 -25.42
N VAL A 307 -4.17 -36.30 -26.51
CA VAL A 307 -3.88 -37.32 -27.54
C VAL A 307 -3.09 -38.48 -26.94
N ARG A 308 -2.00 -38.18 -26.22
CA ARG A 308 -1.19 -39.21 -25.53
C ARG A 308 -1.99 -39.98 -24.49
N LEU A 309 -2.81 -39.29 -23.69
CA LEU A 309 -3.67 -39.93 -22.69
C LEU A 309 -4.61 -40.95 -23.35
N LYS A 310 -5.24 -40.58 -24.48
CA LYS A 310 -6.14 -41.47 -25.22
C LYS A 310 -5.39 -42.67 -25.81
N GLU A 311 -4.17 -42.45 -26.30
CA GLU A 311 -3.32 -43.52 -26.81
C GLU A 311 -2.99 -44.54 -25.70
N VAL A 312 -2.51 -44.08 -24.55
CA VAL A 312 -2.15 -44.95 -23.40
C VAL A 312 -3.38 -45.70 -22.86
N GLN A 313 -4.55 -45.06 -22.81
CA GLN A 313 -5.82 -45.73 -22.47
C GLN A 313 -6.14 -46.87 -23.45
N THR A 314 -6.00 -46.62 -24.76
CA THR A 314 -6.26 -47.62 -25.81
C THR A 314 -5.27 -48.79 -25.72
N GLN A 315 -3.99 -48.50 -25.42
CA GLN A 315 -2.97 -49.53 -25.18
C GLN A 315 -3.34 -50.40 -23.96
N LEU A 316 -3.81 -49.80 -22.88
CA LEU A 316 -4.25 -50.52 -21.67
C LEU A 316 -5.46 -51.42 -21.96
N GLU A 317 -6.46 -50.91 -22.68
CA GLU A 317 -7.62 -51.69 -23.13
C GLU A 317 -7.19 -52.89 -23.98
N THR A 318 -6.22 -52.69 -24.89
CA THR A 318 -5.67 -53.75 -25.74
C THR A 318 -4.94 -54.82 -24.93
N VAL A 319 -4.12 -54.43 -23.94
CA VAL A 319 -3.45 -55.38 -23.04
C VAL A 319 -4.48 -56.23 -22.28
N PHE A 320 -5.55 -55.62 -21.78
CA PHE A 320 -6.63 -56.37 -21.11
C PHE A 320 -7.37 -57.31 -22.07
N ALA A 321 -7.68 -56.87 -23.29
CA ALA A 321 -8.33 -57.70 -24.30
C ALA A 321 -7.47 -58.92 -24.70
N VAL A 322 -6.16 -58.73 -24.87
CA VAL A 322 -5.21 -59.82 -25.15
C VAL A 322 -5.09 -60.77 -23.96
N THR A 323 -4.99 -60.24 -22.74
CA THR A 323 -4.93 -61.05 -21.51
C THR A 323 -6.19 -61.90 -21.34
N ALA A 324 -7.37 -61.33 -21.60
CA ALA A 324 -8.64 -62.06 -21.57
C ALA A 324 -8.66 -63.20 -22.60
N ARG A 325 -8.24 -62.93 -23.85
CA ARG A 325 -8.18 -63.96 -24.91
C ARG A 325 -7.17 -65.07 -24.59
N ALA A 326 -6.00 -64.73 -24.06
CA ALA A 326 -5.00 -65.71 -23.64
C ALA A 326 -5.51 -66.59 -22.48
N SER A 327 -6.24 -66.00 -21.52
CA SER A 327 -6.86 -66.76 -20.42
C SER A 327 -7.93 -67.75 -20.92
N GLN A 328 -8.74 -67.35 -21.91
CA GLN A 328 -9.75 -68.22 -22.52
C GLN A 328 -9.14 -69.38 -23.31
N LEU A 329 -8.04 -69.15 -24.05
CA LEU A 329 -7.33 -70.21 -24.77
C LEU A 329 -6.65 -71.21 -23.83
N SER A 330 -6.11 -70.76 -22.69
CA SER A 330 -5.56 -71.67 -21.67
C SER A 330 -6.62 -72.57 -21.04
N LEU A 331 -7.84 -72.06 -20.83
CA LEU A 331 -8.98 -72.81 -20.30
C LEU A 331 -9.48 -73.85 -21.32
N VAL A 332 -9.54 -73.48 -22.61
CA VAL A 332 -9.96 -74.37 -23.69
C VAL A 332 -8.90 -75.45 -23.99
N ALA A 333 -7.61 -75.17 -23.82
CA ALA A 333 -6.53 -76.17 -23.99
C ALA A 333 -6.36 -77.11 -22.79
N TYR A 334 -6.96 -76.79 -21.64
CA TYR A 334 -6.97 -77.63 -20.44
C TYR A 334 -8.14 -78.63 -20.41
N LEU A 335 -9.20 -78.36 -21.19
CA LEU A 335 -10.33 -79.26 -21.41
C LEU A 335 -10.01 -80.28 -22.52
#